data_AF-A0A971T4I4-F1
#
_entry.id   AF-A0A971T4I4-F1
#
_cell.length_a   1.000
_cell.length_b   1.000
_cell.length_c   1.000
_cell.angle_alpha   90.00
_cell.angle_beta   90.00
_cell.angle_gamma   90.00
#
_symmetry.space_group_name_H-M   'P 1'
#
loop_
_entity.id
_entity.type
_entity.pdbx_description
1 polymer ?
#
loop_
_entity_poly.entity_id
_entity_poly.type
_entity_poly.pdbx_seq_one_letter_code
_entity_poly.pdbx_strand_id
1 'polypeptide(L)'
;MSKKLVRETNSTVFNPHTGETTLEKKEISFLNPWFDEEKGYLLWPRKNFAKSYQTIDFPKELNWAERGRLATLAKKIWSNTNMLGYRGNGGIRPYDIKQIGEIIGLKERAAGRFMRKMELLKIIKQIPVKFGERTEIQYYFNPVYYFSNSRLSFNLYLLFREELDVFVPDWVKKEFAGIKTTKDERNKVGI
;
A
#
# COMPACT_ATOMS: atom_id res chain seq x y z
N MET A 1 25.46 -16.10 4.56
CA MET A 1 24.48 -15.02 4.82
C MET A 1 24.05 -15.13 6.28
N SER A 2 24.35 -14.10 7.09
CA SER A 2 24.08 -14.10 8.53
C SER A 2 22.59 -13.95 8.80
N LYS A 3 21.95 -14.97 9.39
CA LYS A 3 20.60 -14.87 9.95
C LYS A 3 20.65 -13.93 11.16
N LYS A 4 19.81 -12.89 11.18
CA LYS A 4 19.75 -11.92 12.28
C LYS A 4 18.64 -12.36 13.26
N LEU A 5 19.00 -12.56 14.54
CA LEU A 5 18.15 -12.93 15.68
C LEU A 5 17.36 -11.70 16.20
N VAL A 6 16.24 -11.74 16.95
CA VAL A 6 15.05 -12.62 17.13
C VAL A 6 14.09 -11.81 18.03
N ARG A 7 12.78 -11.83 17.79
CA ARG A 7 11.79 -11.46 18.81
C ARG A 7 11.46 -12.73 19.59
N GLU A 8 11.98 -12.82 20.81
CA GLU A 8 11.70 -13.93 21.71
C GLU A 8 10.47 -13.58 22.54
N THR A 9 9.42 -14.39 22.47
CA THR A 9 8.22 -14.20 23.30
C THR A 9 8.12 -15.42 24.20
N ASN A 10 8.38 -15.21 25.49
CA ASN A 10 8.24 -16.24 26.51
C ASN A 10 6.84 -16.13 27.09
N SER A 11 6.00 -17.13 26.82
CA SER A 11 4.69 -17.25 27.45
C SER A 11 4.71 -18.43 28.41
N THR A 12 4.61 -18.10 29.70
CA THR A 12 4.49 -19.08 30.78
C THR A 12 3.02 -19.40 31.01
N VAL A 13 2.65 -20.68 30.91
CA VAL A 13 1.30 -21.14 31.24
C VAL A 13 1.32 -21.62 32.69
N PHE A 14 0.63 -20.89 33.57
CA PHE A 14 0.52 -21.22 34.98
C PHE A 14 -0.71 -22.10 35.23
N ASN A 15 -0.53 -23.27 35.85
CA ASN A 15 -1.64 -24.10 36.31
C ASN A 15 -1.94 -23.79 37.80
N PRO A 16 -3.07 -23.14 38.11
CA PRO A 16 -3.38 -22.69 39.47
C PRO A 16 -3.75 -23.82 40.45
N HIS A 17 -3.88 -25.07 40.00
CA HIS A 17 -4.26 -26.21 40.85
C HIS A 17 -3.08 -27.09 41.29
N THR A 18 -2.02 -27.19 40.50
CA THR A 18 -0.85 -28.04 40.80
C THR A 18 0.40 -27.24 41.18
N GLY A 19 0.41 -25.92 40.96
CA GLY A 19 1.59 -25.07 41.20
C GLY A 19 2.76 -25.33 40.24
N GLU A 20 2.61 -26.29 39.33
CA GLU A 20 3.63 -26.62 38.33
C GLU A 20 3.55 -25.67 37.14
N THR A 21 4.73 -25.20 36.71
CA THR A 21 4.90 -24.41 35.49
C THR A 21 5.38 -25.36 34.40
N THR A 22 4.55 -25.65 33.40
CA THR A 22 4.96 -26.51 32.28
C THR A 22 5.76 -25.70 31.25
N LEU A 23 6.77 -26.37 30.67
CA LEU A 23 7.84 -25.85 29.82
C LEU A 23 7.45 -24.78 28.79
N GLU A 24 8.37 -23.82 28.67
CA GLU A 24 8.44 -22.72 27.72
C GLU A 24 8.22 -23.18 26.27
N LYS A 25 7.14 -22.72 25.64
CA LYS A 25 7.00 -22.85 24.18
C LYS A 25 7.80 -21.72 23.53
N LYS A 26 9.04 -22.01 23.13
CA LYS A 26 9.91 -21.07 22.43
C LYS A 26 9.46 -20.90 20.97
N GLU A 27 8.56 -19.95 20.71
CA GLU A 27 8.20 -19.59 19.33
C GLU A 27 9.29 -18.68 18.73
N ILE A 28 10.18 -19.29 17.95
CA ILE A 28 11.17 -18.57 17.16
C ILE A 28 10.47 -18.09 15.87
N SER A 29 10.03 -16.84 15.87
CA SER A 29 9.57 -16.19 14.64
C SER A 29 10.78 -15.72 13.83
N PHE A 30 10.94 -16.26 12.62
CA PHE A 30 11.92 -15.75 11.67
C PHE A 30 11.30 -14.54 10.96
N LEU A 31 11.82 -13.34 11.18
CA LEU A 31 11.51 -12.20 10.33
C LEU A 31 11.95 -12.55 8.90
N ASN A 32 10.96 -12.88 8.07
CA ASN A 32 11.19 -13.15 6.66
C ASN A 32 11.79 -11.86 6.06
N PRO A 33 13.00 -11.85 5.46
CA PRO A 33 13.61 -10.62 4.93
C PRO A 33 12.75 -9.94 3.84
N TRP A 34 11.73 -10.66 3.38
CA TRP A 34 10.72 -10.23 2.44
C TRP A 34 9.54 -9.49 3.09
N PHE A 35 9.42 -9.47 4.42
CA PHE A 35 8.35 -8.76 5.13
C PHE A 35 8.92 -7.98 6.31
N ASP A 36 8.61 -6.69 6.35
CA ASP A 36 9.00 -5.76 7.41
C ASP A 36 7.70 -5.17 7.97
N GLU A 37 7.47 -5.27 9.28
CA GLU A 37 6.20 -4.85 9.89
C GLU A 37 5.91 -3.34 9.67
N GLU A 38 6.96 -2.51 9.61
CA GLU A 38 6.83 -1.07 9.43
C GLU A 38 6.73 -0.69 7.94
N LYS A 39 7.52 -1.35 7.08
CA LYS A 39 7.67 -0.98 5.67
C LYS A 39 6.81 -1.81 4.72
N GLY A 40 6.36 -2.98 5.16
CA GLY A 40 5.54 -3.93 4.43
C GLY A 40 6.33 -4.97 3.62
N TYR A 41 5.62 -5.60 2.68
CA TYR A 41 6.10 -6.74 1.90
C TYR A 41 6.98 -6.32 0.72
N LEU A 42 8.18 -6.90 0.60
CA LEU A 42 9.10 -6.75 -0.52
C LEU A 42 8.55 -7.44 -1.77
N LEU A 43 7.76 -6.69 -2.53
CA LEU A 43 7.15 -7.16 -3.77
C LEU A 43 8.17 -7.25 -4.92
N TRP A 44 9.14 -6.33 -4.97
CA TRP A 44 10.11 -6.26 -6.07
C TRP A 44 11.53 -5.87 -5.60
N PRO A 45 12.48 -6.81 -5.54
CA PRO A 45 13.80 -6.56 -4.94
C PRO A 45 14.76 -5.67 -5.75
N ARG A 46 14.49 -5.36 -7.03
CA ARG A 46 15.39 -4.52 -7.87
C ARG A 46 14.83 -3.11 -8.11
N LYS A 47 15.67 -2.08 -7.99
CA LYS A 47 15.31 -0.65 -8.11
C LYS A 47 15.24 -0.23 -9.59
N ASN A 48 14.08 0.23 -10.06
CA ASN A 48 13.89 1.36 -11.00
C ASN A 48 12.44 1.43 -11.52
N PHE A 49 11.98 2.67 -11.74
CA PHE A 49 10.76 3.20 -12.38
C PHE A 49 9.48 2.35 -12.40
N ALA A 50 8.37 2.95 -11.92
CA ALA A 50 7.00 2.43 -11.85
C ALA A 50 6.78 1.05 -12.49
N LYS A 51 6.73 0.01 -11.65
CA LYS A 51 6.56 -1.39 -12.06
C LYS A 51 5.10 -1.71 -12.27
N SER A 52 4.77 -2.34 -13.39
CA SER A 52 3.53 -3.09 -13.55
C SER A 52 3.83 -4.57 -13.32
N TYR A 53 2.82 -5.35 -12.95
CA TYR A 53 2.95 -6.80 -13.13
C TYR A 53 3.02 -7.07 -14.64
N GLN A 54 4.12 -7.66 -15.12
CA GLN A 54 4.38 -7.84 -16.55
C GLN A 54 3.34 -8.72 -17.26
N THR A 55 2.62 -9.54 -16.49
CA THR A 55 1.60 -10.47 -16.97
C THR A 55 0.20 -9.86 -16.99
N ILE A 56 0.04 -8.58 -16.63
CA ILE A 56 -1.27 -7.92 -16.52
C ILE A 56 -1.40 -6.87 -17.61
N ASP A 57 -2.32 -7.13 -18.52
CA ASP A 57 -2.72 -6.17 -19.53
C ASP A 57 -3.58 -5.07 -18.93
N PHE A 58 -3.47 -3.86 -19.49
CA PHE A 58 -4.45 -2.82 -19.23
C PHE A 58 -5.85 -3.26 -19.70
N PRO A 59 -6.93 -2.86 -18.98
CA PRO A 59 -8.30 -3.08 -19.40
C PRO A 59 -8.52 -2.72 -20.89
N LYS A 60 -9.30 -3.55 -21.60
CA LYS A 60 -9.51 -3.40 -23.05
C LYS A 60 -10.22 -2.10 -23.41
N GLU A 61 -10.94 -1.52 -22.45
CA GLU A 61 -11.65 -0.25 -22.53
C GLU A 61 -10.71 0.97 -22.59
N LEU A 62 -9.42 0.79 -22.30
CA LEU A 62 -8.40 1.84 -22.41
C LEU A 62 -7.87 1.98 -23.82
N ASN A 63 -8.09 3.15 -24.42
CA ASN A 63 -7.46 3.50 -25.69
C ASN A 63 -5.99 3.91 -25.52
N TRP A 64 -5.26 3.96 -26.63
CA TRP A 64 -3.84 4.31 -26.67
C TRP A 64 -3.52 5.67 -26.04
N ALA A 65 -4.36 6.69 -26.29
CA ALA A 65 -4.16 8.02 -25.73
C ALA A 65 -4.32 8.03 -24.20
N GLU A 66 -5.29 7.30 -23.67
CA GLU A 66 -5.50 7.14 -22.22
C GLU A 66 -4.34 6.39 -21.56
N ARG A 67 -3.82 5.32 -22.20
CA ARG A 67 -2.62 4.62 -21.73
C ARG A 67 -1.41 5.55 -21.67
N GLY A 68 -1.23 6.39 -22.70
CA GLY A 68 -0.18 7.42 -22.71
C GLY A 68 -0.33 8.42 -21.57
N ARG A 69 -1.55 8.90 -21.31
CA ARG A 69 -1.84 9.80 -20.17
C ARG A 69 -1.57 9.15 -18.82
N LEU A 70 -1.95 7.87 -18.65
CA LEU A 70 -1.63 7.09 -17.45
C LEU A 70 -0.13 6.96 -17.25
N ALA A 71 0.63 6.67 -18.30
CA ALA A 71 2.09 6.60 -18.22
C ALA A 71 2.73 7.94 -17.82
N THR A 72 2.18 9.06 -18.30
CA THR A 72 2.59 10.41 -17.87
C THR A 72 2.28 10.64 -16.38
N LEU A 73 1.09 10.25 -15.91
CA LEU A 73 0.71 10.36 -14.50
C LEU A 73 1.51 9.42 -13.59
N ALA A 74 1.89 8.23 -14.06
CA ALA A 74 2.69 7.29 -13.28
C ALA A 74 4.06 7.88 -12.89
N LYS A 75 4.62 8.78 -13.72
CA LYS A 75 5.84 9.53 -13.39
C LYS A 75 5.64 10.59 -12.30
N LYS A 76 4.40 10.89 -11.95
CA LYS A 76 3.98 11.85 -10.91
C LYS A 76 3.52 11.15 -9.63
N ILE A 77 3.72 9.84 -9.54
CA ILE A 77 3.53 9.10 -8.31
C ILE A 77 4.57 9.55 -7.29
N TRP A 78 4.10 9.93 -6.11
CA TRP A 78 4.94 10.28 -4.98
C TRP A 78 5.56 9.04 -4.34
N SER A 79 6.83 8.79 -4.69
CA SER A 79 7.76 7.88 -4.01
C SER A 79 7.10 6.64 -3.36
N ASN A 80 7.00 6.59 -2.03
CA ASN A 80 6.61 5.39 -1.29
C ASN A 80 5.09 5.20 -1.10
N THR A 81 4.24 6.12 -1.56
CA THR A 81 2.81 6.10 -1.25
C THR A 81 1.94 5.56 -2.37
N ASN A 82 2.46 5.50 -3.60
CA ASN A 82 1.66 5.27 -4.81
C ASN A 82 0.59 6.35 -5.08
N MET A 83 0.65 7.48 -4.35
CA MET A 83 -0.26 8.62 -4.50
C MET A 83 0.19 9.54 -5.62
N LEU A 84 -0.72 10.09 -6.40
CA LEU A 84 -0.46 11.24 -7.25
C LEU A 84 -0.27 12.48 -6.38
N GLY A 85 0.95 13.01 -6.35
CA GLY A 85 1.23 14.17 -5.54
C GLY A 85 2.56 14.84 -5.85
N TYR A 86 2.75 16.00 -5.23
CA TYR A 86 3.93 16.82 -5.37
C TYR A 86 4.41 17.33 -4.02
N ARG A 87 5.65 17.84 -3.99
CA ARG A 87 6.19 18.51 -2.83
C ARG A 87 5.70 19.96 -2.80
N GLY A 88 4.95 20.32 -1.76
CA GLY A 88 4.50 21.68 -1.51
C GLY A 88 5.04 22.23 -0.18
N ASN A 89 4.59 23.42 0.19
CA ASN A 89 4.93 24.01 1.49
C ASN A 89 4.30 23.19 2.62
N GLY A 90 5.14 22.72 3.55
CA GLY A 90 4.71 21.92 4.69
C GLY A 90 4.50 20.43 4.41
N GLY A 91 4.91 19.91 3.24
CA GLY A 91 4.94 18.47 3.00
C GLY A 91 4.43 18.05 1.63
N ILE A 92 3.85 16.86 1.57
CA ILE A 92 3.35 16.25 0.33
C ILE A 92 1.90 16.69 0.14
N ARG A 93 1.55 17.14 -1.07
CA ARG A 93 0.20 17.53 -1.44
C ARG A 93 -0.33 16.65 -2.58
N PRO A 94 -1.59 16.23 -2.54
CA PRO A 94 -2.20 15.54 -3.66
C PRO A 94 -2.38 16.49 -4.84
N TYR A 95 -2.34 15.96 -6.06
CA TYR A 95 -2.79 16.72 -7.23
C TYR A 95 -4.32 16.79 -7.27
N ASP A 96 -4.86 17.98 -7.55
CA ASP A 96 -6.28 18.14 -7.86
C ASP A 96 -6.59 17.82 -9.34
N ILE A 97 -7.89 17.81 -9.71
CA ILE A 97 -8.31 17.49 -11.08
C ILE A 97 -7.77 18.50 -12.10
N LYS A 98 -7.65 19.78 -11.73
CA LYS A 98 -7.15 20.83 -12.60
C LYS A 98 -5.68 20.60 -12.92
N GLN A 99 -4.86 20.39 -11.90
CA GLN A 99 -3.43 20.07 -12.01
C GLN A 99 -3.21 18.76 -12.77
N ILE A 100 -4.03 17.72 -12.52
CA ILE A 100 -3.99 16.47 -13.29
C ILE A 100 -4.25 16.77 -14.77
N GLY A 101 -5.25 17.58 -15.07
CA GLY A 101 -5.56 18.03 -16.43
C GLY A 101 -4.37 18.71 -17.12
N GLU A 102 -3.73 19.65 -16.43
CA GLU A 102 -2.52 20.33 -16.91
C GLU A 102 -1.39 19.33 -17.22
N ILE A 103 -1.18 18.33 -16.36
CA ILE A 103 -0.14 17.29 -16.55
C ILE A 103 -0.41 16.43 -17.80
N ILE A 104 -1.67 16.10 -18.09
CA ILE A 104 -2.05 15.18 -19.19
C ILE A 104 -2.61 15.88 -20.43
N GLY A 105 -2.52 17.21 -20.48
CA GLY A 105 -3.00 18.03 -21.59
C GLY A 105 -4.52 17.97 -21.79
N LEU A 106 -5.31 17.91 -20.71
CA LEU A 106 -6.76 17.91 -20.73
C LEU A 106 -7.33 19.12 -19.99
N LYS A 107 -8.43 19.68 -20.51
CA LYS A 107 -9.26 20.63 -19.75
C LYS A 107 -9.83 19.94 -18.51
N GLU A 108 -10.04 20.70 -17.43
CA GLU A 108 -10.48 20.18 -16.12
C GLU A 108 -11.69 19.23 -16.20
N ARG A 109 -12.75 19.60 -16.94
CA ARG A 109 -13.93 18.73 -17.14
C ARG A 109 -13.58 17.40 -17.81
N ALA A 110 -12.66 17.41 -18.77
CA ALA A 110 -12.22 16.20 -19.45
C ALA A 110 -11.30 15.36 -18.56
N ALA A 111 -10.44 16.00 -17.77
CA ALA A 111 -9.62 15.35 -16.76
C ALA A 111 -10.48 14.65 -15.69
N GLY A 112 -11.54 15.29 -15.21
CA GLY A 112 -12.49 14.68 -14.28
C GLY A 112 -13.18 13.43 -14.84
N ARG A 113 -13.60 13.45 -16.12
CA ARG A 113 -14.14 12.26 -16.79
C ARG A 113 -13.10 11.16 -16.95
N PHE A 114 -11.88 11.52 -17.31
CA PHE A 114 -10.76 10.59 -17.41
C PHE A 114 -10.50 9.90 -16.06
N MET A 115 -10.36 10.68 -14.98
CA MET A 115 -10.11 10.13 -13.63
C MET A 115 -11.25 9.23 -13.14
N ARG A 116 -12.51 9.62 -13.38
CA ARG A 116 -13.67 8.77 -13.07
C ARG A 116 -13.63 7.43 -13.83
N LYS A 117 -13.24 7.46 -15.11
CA LYS A 117 -13.05 6.22 -15.88
C LYS A 117 -11.92 5.37 -15.28
N MET A 118 -10.80 5.97 -14.87
CA MET A 118 -9.69 5.23 -14.27
C MET A 118 -10.07 4.59 -12.94
N GLU A 119 -10.96 5.25 -12.19
CA GLU A 119 -11.56 4.70 -10.98
C GLU A 119 -12.49 3.52 -11.25
N LEU A 120 -13.40 3.66 -12.22
CA LEU A 120 -14.28 2.55 -12.63
C LEU A 120 -13.50 1.33 -13.11
N LEU A 121 -12.36 1.54 -13.78
CA LEU A 121 -11.46 0.48 -14.25
C LEU A 121 -10.51 -0.03 -13.15
N LYS A 122 -10.66 0.41 -11.89
CA LYS A 122 -9.82 0.03 -10.74
C LYS A 122 -8.32 0.31 -10.93
N ILE A 123 -7.98 1.27 -11.78
CA ILE A 123 -6.58 1.68 -12.05
C ILE A 123 -6.13 2.74 -11.05
N ILE A 124 -7.03 3.66 -10.71
CA ILE A 124 -6.81 4.70 -9.71
C ILE A 124 -7.91 4.59 -8.66
N LYS A 125 -7.60 4.85 -7.39
CA LYS A 125 -8.60 4.95 -6.32
C LYS A 125 -8.62 6.36 -5.76
N GLN A 126 -9.82 6.95 -5.66
CA GLN A 126 -10.03 8.24 -5.04
C GLN A 126 -10.35 8.05 -3.55
N ILE A 127 -9.62 8.74 -2.68
CA ILE A 127 -9.78 8.65 -1.22
C ILE A 127 -9.95 10.06 -0.64
N PRO A 128 -11.09 10.39 -0.03
CA PRO A 128 -11.22 11.62 0.76
C PRO A 128 -10.49 11.45 2.09
N VAL A 129 -9.56 12.36 2.39
CA VAL A 129 -8.79 12.39 3.64
C VAL A 129 -9.10 13.67 4.38
N LYS A 130 -9.51 13.53 5.65
CA LYS A 130 -9.81 14.66 6.53
C LYS A 130 -8.53 15.18 7.21
N PHE A 131 -8.33 16.48 7.15
CA PHE A 131 -7.28 17.23 7.84
C PHE A 131 -7.94 18.35 8.65
N GLY A 132 -8.24 18.08 9.92
CA GLY A 132 -9.08 18.95 10.74
C GLY A 132 -10.46 19.10 10.10
N GLU A 133 -10.82 20.35 9.76
CA GLU A 133 -12.10 20.68 9.12
C GLU A 133 -12.10 20.54 7.60
N ARG A 134 -10.93 20.35 6.96
CA ARG A 134 -10.81 20.27 5.51
C ARG A 134 -10.81 18.81 5.06
N THR A 135 -11.42 18.54 3.91
CA THR A 135 -11.31 17.24 3.22
C THR A 135 -10.53 17.43 1.94
N GLU A 136 -9.40 16.75 1.82
CA GLU A 136 -8.61 16.71 0.59
C GLU A 136 -8.88 15.38 -0.14
N ILE A 137 -9.01 15.45 -1.47
CA ILE A 137 -9.15 14.25 -2.29
C ILE A 137 -7.76 13.80 -2.72
N GLN A 138 -7.41 12.56 -2.39
CA GLN A 138 -6.16 11.93 -2.80
C GLN A 138 -6.42 10.85 -3.85
N TYR A 139 -5.55 10.75 -4.85
CA TYR A 139 -5.65 9.74 -5.91
C TYR A 139 -4.46 8.78 -5.81
N TYR A 140 -4.74 7.49 -5.69
CA TYR A 140 -3.73 6.45 -5.58
C TYR A 140 -3.73 5.57 -6.81
N PHE A 141 -2.55 5.29 -7.38
CA PHE A 141 -2.41 4.26 -8.40
C PHE A 141 -2.49 2.88 -7.78
N ASN A 142 -3.27 2.02 -8.41
CA ASN A 142 -3.28 0.60 -8.09
C ASN A 142 -1.89 -0.02 -8.40
N PRO A 143 -1.22 -0.63 -7.41
CA PRO A 143 0.10 -1.25 -7.58
C PRO A 143 0.13 -2.37 -8.61
N VAL A 144 -1.02 -2.93 -8.98
CA VAL A 144 -1.17 -3.90 -10.06
C VAL A 144 -0.69 -3.32 -11.40
N TYR A 145 -1.02 -2.06 -11.67
CA TYR A 145 -0.69 -1.41 -12.94
C TYR A 145 0.55 -0.52 -12.85
N TYR A 146 0.70 0.26 -11.78
CA TYR A 146 1.86 1.11 -11.58
C TYR A 146 2.27 1.13 -10.12
N PHE A 147 3.51 0.75 -9.86
CA PHE A 147 4.06 0.66 -8.52
C PHE A 147 5.42 1.32 -8.42
N SER A 148 5.50 2.43 -7.69
CA SER A 148 6.73 3.25 -7.60
C SER A 148 7.74 2.74 -6.58
N ASN A 149 7.40 1.72 -5.78
CA ASN A 149 8.22 1.25 -4.67
C ASN A 149 8.74 -0.20 -4.90
N SER A 150 9.58 -0.66 -3.98
CA SER A 150 9.99 -2.06 -3.82
C SER A 150 9.12 -2.80 -2.79
N ARG A 151 8.58 -2.08 -1.81
CA ARG A 151 7.79 -2.63 -0.70
C ARG A 151 6.34 -2.15 -0.73
N LEU A 152 5.42 -3.10 -0.72
CA LEU A 152 3.99 -2.88 -0.59
C LEU A 152 3.69 -2.62 0.88
N SER A 153 3.35 -1.39 1.24
CA SER A 153 2.99 -1.03 2.60
C SER A 153 1.61 -1.57 2.98
N PHE A 154 1.35 -1.74 4.28
CA PHE A 154 0.06 -2.21 4.78
C PHE A 154 -1.10 -1.32 4.33
N ASN A 155 -0.96 0.01 4.43
CA ASN A 155 -2.02 0.94 4.02
C ASN A 155 -2.33 0.82 2.52
N LEU A 156 -1.30 0.69 1.69
CA LEU A 156 -1.48 0.54 0.25
C LEU A 156 -2.10 -0.82 -0.10
N TYR A 157 -1.73 -1.88 0.60
CA TYR A 157 -2.38 -3.18 0.49
C TYR A 157 -3.86 -3.11 0.87
N LEU A 158 -4.21 -2.46 1.98
CA LEU A 158 -5.61 -2.28 2.38
C LEU A 158 -6.43 -1.49 1.35
N LEU A 159 -5.84 -0.47 0.74
CA LEU A 159 -6.50 0.33 -0.29
C LEU A 159 -6.90 -0.50 -1.52
N PHE A 160 -6.08 -1.49 -1.89
CA PHE A 160 -6.26 -2.31 -3.11
C PHE A 160 -6.35 -3.81 -2.80
N ARG A 161 -6.91 -4.17 -1.63
CA ARG A 161 -6.88 -5.55 -1.14
C ARG A 161 -7.58 -6.51 -2.11
N GLU A 162 -8.76 -6.13 -2.60
CA GLU A 162 -9.54 -6.96 -3.54
C GLU A 162 -8.73 -7.28 -4.80
N GLU A 163 -7.98 -6.30 -5.30
CA GLU A 163 -7.17 -6.47 -6.50
C GLU A 163 -5.85 -7.19 -6.23
N LEU A 164 -5.24 -6.99 -5.06
CA LEU A 164 -3.93 -7.53 -4.71
C LEU A 164 -3.99 -8.94 -4.11
N ASP A 165 -5.11 -9.37 -3.52
CA ASP A 165 -5.24 -10.69 -2.88
C ASP A 165 -4.98 -11.85 -3.86
N VAL A 166 -5.17 -11.63 -5.16
CA VAL A 166 -4.87 -12.62 -6.21
C VAL A 166 -3.37 -12.79 -6.45
N PHE A 167 -2.58 -11.74 -6.21
CA PHE A 167 -1.15 -11.69 -6.54
C PHE A 167 -0.25 -11.82 -5.31
N VAL A 168 -0.77 -11.48 -4.13
CA VAL A 168 -0.04 -11.52 -2.87
C VAL A 168 -0.14 -12.94 -2.28
N PRO A 169 0.98 -13.58 -1.88
CA PRO A 169 0.94 -14.89 -1.24
C PRO A 169 0.15 -14.90 0.08
N ASP A 170 -0.53 -16.00 0.38
CA ASP A 170 -1.39 -16.10 1.59
C ASP A 170 -0.63 -15.83 2.90
N TRP A 171 0.65 -16.21 2.98
CA TRP A 171 1.45 -15.91 4.16
C TRP A 171 1.61 -14.41 4.38
N VAL A 172 1.78 -13.62 3.31
CA VAL A 172 1.86 -12.14 3.39
C VAL A 172 0.54 -11.53 3.85
N LYS A 173 -0.60 -12.09 3.39
CA LYS A 173 -1.94 -11.64 3.83
C LYS A 173 -2.11 -11.83 5.32
N LYS A 174 -1.62 -12.96 5.87
CA LYS A 174 -1.64 -13.26 7.31
C LYS A 174 -0.77 -12.27 8.09
N GLU A 175 0.43 -11.96 7.60
CA GLU A 175 1.29 -10.96 8.24
C GLU A 175 0.62 -9.57 8.29
N PHE A 176 0.00 -9.12 7.19
CA PHE A 176 -0.76 -7.87 7.18
C PHE A 176 -1.98 -7.91 8.13
N ALA A 177 -2.66 -9.05 8.24
CA ALA A 177 -3.74 -9.20 9.21
C ALA A 177 -3.25 -9.09 10.66
N GLY A 178 -2.07 -9.64 10.96
CA GLY A 178 -1.41 -9.52 12.27
C GLY A 178 -1.13 -8.07 12.67
N ILE A 179 -0.64 -7.24 11.73
CA ILE A 179 -0.40 -5.81 11.96
C ILE A 179 -1.68 -5.07 12.37
N LYS A 180 -2.82 -5.42 11.75
CA LYS A 180 -4.12 -4.80 12.07
C LYS A 180 -4.48 -5.03 13.54
N THR A 181 -4.38 -6.28 14.00
CA THR A 181 -4.70 -6.68 15.38
C THR A 181 -3.84 -5.91 16.39
N THR A 182 -2.53 -5.83 16.16
CA THR A 182 -1.62 -5.12 17.07
C THR A 182 -1.87 -3.62 17.13
N LYS A 183 -2.23 -2.97 16.02
CA LYS A 183 -2.58 -1.54 16.02
C LYS A 183 -3.90 -1.26 16.73
N ASP A 184 -4.91 -2.11 16.52
CA ASP A 184 -6.21 -1.98 17.19
C ASP A 184 -6.08 -2.21 18.70
N GLU A 185 -5.19 -3.09 19.14
CA GLU A 185 -4.86 -3.30 20.57
C GLU A 185 -4.15 -2.09 21.19
N ARG A 186 -3.12 -1.54 20.53
CA ARG A 186 -2.41 -0.35 21.02
C ARG A 186 -3.34 0.86 21.16
N ASN A 187 -4.23 1.07 20.20
CA ASN A 187 -5.20 2.16 20.24
C ASN A 187 -6.25 1.98 21.37
N LYS A 188 -6.53 0.75 21.81
CA LYS A 188 -7.40 0.48 22.96
C LYS A 188 -6.72 0.67 24.31
N VAL A 189 -5.39 0.56 24.37
CA VAL A 189 -4.60 0.70 25.59
C VAL A 189 -4.18 2.16 25.84
N GLY A 190 -4.42 3.08 24.90
CA GLY A 190 -4.23 4.51 25.12
C GLY A 190 -2.77 4.90 25.40
N ILE A 191 -1.87 4.49 24.51
CA ILE A 191 -0.49 5.00 24.43
C ILE A 191 -0.33 5.77 23.13
#